data_AF-A0A559L074-F1
#
_entry.id   AF-A0A559L074-F1
#
_cell.length_a   1.000
_cell.length_b   1.000
_cell.length_c   1.000
_cell.angle_alpha   90.00
_cell.angle_beta   90.00
_cell.angle_gamma   90.00
#
_symmetry.space_group_name_H-M   'P 1'
#
loop_
_entity.id
_entity.type
_entity.pdbx_description
1 polymer ?
#
loop_
_entity_poly.entity_id
_entity_poly.type
_entity_poly.pdbx_seq_one_letter_code
_entity_poly.pdbx_strand_id
1 'polypeptide(L)'
;MIDARHFFDASQPNWIWPQLQTLTLTARAIAKANARQVNKLLQTAAQVALNMPELQTLTMWHGERREARAFTYRRKHGSIYWQGTRDVKLESETLEAWEKVAVKYAGRVLTVDKNLFMEDITSHGDAVHHLGLHHVVDRVSLQQIQAENRVSWL
;
A
#
# COMPACT_ATOMS: atom_id res chain seq x y z
N MET A 1 -11.42 -1.48 8.66
CA MET A 1 -10.59 -0.83 7.61
C MET A 1 -11.40 -0.68 6.34
N ILE A 2 -11.29 0.46 5.66
CA ILE A 2 -11.95 0.74 4.38
C ILE A 2 -11.05 0.28 3.21
N ASP A 3 -11.63 -0.33 2.17
CA ASP A 3 -10.89 -0.69 0.95
C ASP A 3 -10.49 0.57 0.18
N ALA A 4 -9.28 0.60 -0.34
CA ALA A 4 -8.69 1.74 -1.03
C ALA A 4 -9.54 2.21 -2.20
N ARG A 5 -10.20 1.29 -2.93
CA ARG A 5 -11.12 1.68 -4.01
C ARG A 5 -12.26 2.53 -3.49
N HIS A 6 -12.92 2.11 -2.41
CA HIS A 6 -14.02 2.88 -1.83
C HIS A 6 -13.57 4.24 -1.31
N PHE A 7 -12.38 4.32 -0.71
CA PHE A 7 -11.84 5.60 -0.25
C PHE A 7 -11.57 6.56 -1.43
N PHE A 8 -10.92 6.09 -2.49
CA PHE A 8 -10.58 6.96 -3.62
C PHE A 8 -11.80 7.28 -4.50
N ASP A 9 -12.71 6.34 -4.73
CA ASP A 9 -13.93 6.56 -5.53
C ASP A 9 -14.87 7.58 -4.85
N ALA A 10 -14.86 7.66 -3.51
CA ALA A 10 -15.62 8.66 -2.76
C ALA A 10 -14.94 10.04 -2.70
N SER A 11 -13.65 10.13 -3.05
CA SER A 11 -12.87 11.37 -2.97
C SER A 11 -13.31 12.35 -4.06
N GLN A 12 -13.78 13.54 -3.64
CA GLN A 12 -14.19 14.57 -4.59
C GLN A 12 -13.00 15.47 -4.99
N PRO A 13 -12.99 16.06 -6.19
CA PRO A 13 -11.88 16.89 -6.67
C PRO A 13 -11.54 18.09 -5.77
N ASN A 14 -12.53 18.64 -5.07
CA ASN A 14 -12.38 19.79 -4.17
C ASN A 14 -11.98 19.38 -2.73
N TRP A 15 -11.92 18.09 -2.41
CA TRP A 15 -11.48 17.63 -1.11
C TRP A 15 -9.96 17.71 -1.02
N ILE A 16 -9.50 18.45 -0.02
CA ILE A 16 -8.08 18.63 0.30
C ILE A 16 -7.88 18.18 1.74
N TRP A 17 -6.81 17.42 1.98
CA TRP A 17 -6.40 17.01 3.31
C TRP A 17 -5.08 17.70 3.67
N PRO A 18 -5.12 18.96 4.11
CA PRO A 18 -3.92 19.80 4.20
C PRO A 18 -2.92 19.32 5.25
N GLN A 19 -3.34 18.49 6.20
CA GLN A 19 -2.52 18.03 7.33
C GLN A 19 -2.33 16.50 7.34
N LEU A 20 -2.84 15.77 6.33
CA LEU A 20 -2.75 14.31 6.32
C LEU A 20 -1.34 13.88 5.94
N GLN A 21 -0.58 13.36 6.90
CA GLN A 21 0.80 12.92 6.70
C GLN A 21 0.94 11.44 6.40
N THR A 22 0.04 10.59 6.91
CA THR A 22 0.12 9.15 6.71
C THR A 22 -1.24 8.57 6.42
N LEU A 23 -1.32 7.76 5.36
CA LEU A 23 -2.53 7.06 4.97
C LEU A 23 -2.21 5.58 4.75
N THR A 24 -2.88 4.70 5.49
CA THR A 24 -2.77 3.24 5.26
C THR A 24 -4.15 2.65 5.04
N LEU A 25 -4.33 1.98 3.90
CA LEU A 25 -5.61 1.44 3.45
C LEU A 25 -5.46 -0.04 3.11
N THR A 26 -6.49 -0.84 3.39
CA THR A 26 -6.57 -2.19 2.81
C THR A 26 -6.91 -2.07 1.33
N ALA A 27 -6.43 -2.97 0.48
CA ALA A 27 -6.64 -2.87 -0.95
C ALA A 27 -6.70 -4.25 -1.60
N ARG A 28 -7.85 -4.92 -1.56
CA ARG A 28 -7.98 -6.29 -2.11
C ARG A 28 -7.55 -6.39 -3.58
N ALA A 29 -7.72 -5.31 -4.34
CA ALA A 29 -7.36 -5.26 -5.75
C ALA A 29 -5.85 -5.50 -5.99
N ILE A 30 -4.95 -5.04 -5.13
CA ILE A 30 -3.50 -5.20 -5.38
C ILE A 30 -3.05 -6.67 -5.38
N ALA A 31 -3.81 -7.54 -4.69
CA ALA A 31 -3.54 -8.97 -4.62
C ALA A 31 -4.39 -9.78 -5.61
N LYS A 32 -5.67 -9.43 -5.78
CA LYS A 32 -6.67 -10.26 -6.45
C LYS A 32 -7.02 -9.82 -7.87
N ALA A 33 -6.69 -8.60 -8.26
CA ALA A 33 -7.02 -8.06 -9.57
C ALA A 33 -5.91 -8.36 -10.59
N ASN A 34 -6.22 -8.16 -11.88
CA ASN A 34 -5.19 -8.22 -12.92
C ASN A 34 -4.30 -6.97 -12.91
N ALA A 35 -3.15 -7.02 -13.58
CA ALA A 35 -2.16 -5.93 -13.59
C ALA A 35 -2.75 -4.59 -14.02
N ARG A 36 -3.63 -4.56 -15.03
CA ARG A 36 -4.29 -3.33 -15.50
C ARG A 36 -5.17 -2.70 -14.41
N GLN A 37 -5.93 -3.51 -13.69
CA GLN A 37 -6.78 -3.04 -12.59
C GLN A 37 -5.95 -2.54 -11.39
N VAL A 38 -4.83 -3.21 -11.10
CA VAL A 38 -3.89 -2.73 -10.08
C VAL A 38 -3.33 -1.37 -10.48
N ASN A 39 -2.80 -1.22 -11.69
CA ASN A 39 -2.27 0.04 -12.20
C ASN A 39 -3.32 1.16 -12.16
N LYS A 40 -4.56 0.88 -12.58
CA LYS A 40 -5.67 1.85 -12.47
C LYS A 40 -5.88 2.32 -11.03
N LEU A 41 -5.90 1.41 -10.05
CA LEU A 41 -6.01 1.78 -8.63
C LEU A 41 -4.82 2.65 -8.19
N LEU A 42 -3.60 2.29 -8.57
CA LEU A 42 -2.39 3.06 -8.23
C LEU A 42 -2.38 4.46 -8.86
N GLN A 43 -2.90 4.60 -10.09
CA GLN A 43 -3.07 5.89 -10.76
C GLN A 43 -4.12 6.76 -10.04
N THR A 44 -5.28 6.19 -9.68
CA THR A 44 -6.27 6.91 -8.89
C THR A 44 -5.69 7.36 -7.54
N ALA A 45 -4.94 6.49 -6.87
CA ALA A 45 -4.28 6.84 -5.61
C ALA A 45 -3.31 8.02 -5.76
N ALA A 46 -2.51 8.05 -6.84
CA ALA A 46 -1.62 9.18 -7.13
C ALA A 46 -2.41 10.48 -7.36
N GLN A 47 -3.52 10.42 -8.10
CA GLN A 47 -4.37 11.58 -8.35
C GLN A 47 -4.98 12.14 -7.06
N VAL A 48 -5.41 11.28 -6.14
CA VAL A 48 -5.92 11.72 -4.83
C VAL A 48 -4.79 12.23 -3.93
N ALA A 49 -3.59 11.62 -4.00
CA ALA A 49 -2.42 12.09 -3.25
C ALA A 49 -2.00 13.52 -3.65
N LEU A 50 -2.33 13.99 -4.86
CA LEU A 50 -2.16 15.39 -5.24
C LEU A 50 -2.97 16.37 -4.39
N ASN A 51 -3.97 15.91 -3.64
CA ASN A 51 -4.77 16.73 -2.72
C ASN A 51 -4.33 16.59 -1.24
N MET A 52 -3.17 15.97 -0.99
CA MET A 52 -2.61 15.72 0.35
C MET A 52 -1.19 16.33 0.44
N PRO A 53 -1.05 17.67 0.56
CA PRO A 53 0.24 18.35 0.44
C PRO A 53 1.27 17.93 1.50
N GLU A 54 0.83 17.51 2.68
CA GLU A 54 1.70 17.06 3.77
C GLU A 54 1.93 15.55 3.81
N LEU A 55 1.46 14.80 2.81
CA LEU A 55 1.55 13.34 2.76
C LEU A 55 3.01 12.86 2.74
N GLN A 56 3.43 12.21 3.80
CA GLN A 56 4.75 11.59 3.93
C GLN A 56 4.73 10.14 3.47
N THR A 57 3.65 9.42 3.74
CA THR A 57 3.54 7.99 3.42
C THR A 57 2.11 7.61 3.05
N LEU A 58 1.96 6.89 1.93
CA LEU A 58 0.71 6.22 1.56
C LEU A 58 1.00 4.75 1.34
N THR A 59 0.33 3.89 2.11
CA THR A 59 0.43 2.45 1.97
C THR A 59 -0.93 1.85 1.63
N MET A 60 -0.97 1.08 0.55
CA MET A 60 -2.08 0.19 0.22
C MET A 60 -1.61 -1.24 0.38
N TRP A 61 -2.33 -2.04 1.16
CA TRP A 61 -1.89 -3.40 1.47
C TRP A 61 -3.03 -4.41 1.45
N HIS A 62 -2.69 -5.67 1.21
CA HIS A 62 -3.59 -6.80 1.38
C HIS A 62 -2.78 -8.00 1.84
N GLY A 63 -3.33 -8.72 2.80
CA GLY A 63 -2.74 -9.93 3.35
C GLY A 63 -3.82 -10.95 3.59
N GLU A 64 -3.58 -12.19 3.16
CA GLU A 64 -4.36 -13.37 3.48
C GLU A 64 -3.46 -14.60 3.38
N ARG A 65 -4.00 -15.79 3.65
CA ARG A 65 -3.21 -17.03 3.60
C ARG A 65 -2.54 -17.18 2.22
N ARG A 66 -1.22 -17.34 2.20
CA ARG A 66 -0.30 -17.48 1.05
C ARG A 66 -0.11 -16.23 0.19
N GLU A 67 -0.68 -15.08 0.56
CA GLU A 67 -0.59 -13.88 -0.26
C GLU A 67 -0.47 -12.64 0.63
N ALA A 68 0.63 -11.90 0.47
CA ALA A 68 0.82 -10.61 1.11
C ALA A 68 1.41 -9.66 0.10
N ARG A 69 0.79 -8.49 -0.10
CA ARG A 69 1.29 -7.44 -0.97
C ARG A 69 1.09 -6.07 -0.36
N ALA A 70 2.01 -5.16 -0.63
CA ALA A 70 1.85 -3.75 -0.35
C ALA A 70 2.49 -2.88 -1.43
N PHE A 71 1.83 -1.78 -1.69
CA PHE A 71 2.38 -0.63 -2.39
C PHE A 71 2.57 0.49 -1.38
N THR A 72 3.74 1.13 -1.36
CA THR A 72 4.03 2.25 -0.45
C THR A 72 4.70 3.41 -1.18
N TYR A 73 4.11 4.59 -1.15
CA TYR A 73 4.78 5.85 -1.49
C TYR A 73 5.51 6.43 -0.27
N ARG A 74 6.74 6.93 -0.46
CA ARG A 74 7.54 7.59 0.59
C ARG A 74 8.08 8.92 0.10
N ARG A 75 7.51 10.03 0.60
CA ARG A 75 7.90 11.39 0.19
C ARG A 75 9.37 11.69 0.43
N LYS A 76 9.91 11.31 1.60
CA LYS A 76 11.32 11.52 1.97
C LYS A 76 12.31 11.04 0.90
N HIS A 77 11.98 9.93 0.24
CA HIS A 77 12.82 9.31 -0.78
C HIS A 77 12.39 9.68 -2.20
N GLY A 78 11.20 10.28 -2.38
CA GLY A 78 10.60 10.43 -3.70
C GLY A 78 10.40 9.05 -4.35
N SER A 79 9.98 8.05 -3.58
CA SER A 79 10.00 6.65 -4.04
C SER A 79 8.63 5.99 -3.92
N ILE A 80 8.38 5.03 -4.81
CA ILE A 80 7.36 4.00 -4.60
C ILE A 80 8.04 2.66 -4.35
N TYR A 81 7.46 1.88 -3.43
CA TYR A 81 7.97 0.59 -3.02
C TYR A 81 6.88 -0.45 -3.18
N TRP A 82 7.14 -1.45 -4.02
CA TRP A 82 6.30 -2.64 -4.13
C TRP A 82 6.93 -3.77 -3.34
N GLN A 83 6.14 -4.42 -2.48
CA GLN A 83 6.61 -5.62 -1.80
C GLN A 83 5.52 -6.69 -1.76
N GLY A 84 5.90 -7.95 -1.87
CA GLY A 84 4.95 -9.03 -1.69
C GLY A 84 5.34 -10.38 -2.28
N THR A 85 4.40 -11.31 -2.18
CA THR A 85 4.50 -12.69 -2.66
C THR A 85 4.47 -12.82 -4.18
N ARG A 86 3.99 -11.79 -4.91
CA ARG A 86 4.03 -11.75 -6.37
C ARG A 86 4.32 -10.34 -6.88
N ASP A 87 4.94 -10.29 -8.06
CA ASP A 87 5.22 -9.03 -8.72
C ASP A 87 4.00 -8.47 -9.47
N VAL A 88 4.03 -7.17 -9.72
CA VAL A 88 3.19 -6.49 -10.71
C VAL A 88 4.06 -5.64 -11.62
N LYS A 89 3.80 -5.71 -12.93
CA LYS A 89 4.37 -4.75 -13.86
C LYS A 89 3.69 -3.39 -13.66
N LEU A 90 4.45 -2.41 -13.19
CA LEU A 90 3.98 -1.02 -13.13
C LEU A 90 4.03 -0.43 -14.55
N GLU A 91 2.89 0.08 -14.99
CA GLU A 91 2.73 0.72 -16.31
C GLU A 91 3.34 2.13 -16.29
N SER A 92 3.79 2.61 -17.46
CA SER A 92 4.41 3.94 -17.59
C SER A 92 3.51 5.05 -17.06
N GLU A 93 2.21 4.98 -17.35
CA GLU A 93 1.19 5.91 -16.89
C GLU A 93 1.08 5.93 -15.35
N THR A 94 1.28 4.79 -14.70
CA THR A 94 1.32 4.70 -13.24
C THR A 94 2.57 5.37 -12.69
N LEU A 95 3.72 5.13 -13.31
CA LEU A 95 4.99 5.76 -12.90
C LEU A 95 4.92 7.28 -13.07
N GLU A 96 4.43 7.76 -14.21
CA GLU A 96 4.23 9.18 -14.49
C GLU A 96 3.25 9.85 -13.51
N ALA A 97 2.19 9.15 -13.10
CA ALA A 97 1.26 9.67 -12.12
C ALA A 97 1.92 9.88 -10.74
N TRP A 98 2.74 8.92 -10.30
CA TRP A 98 3.49 9.05 -9.03
C TRP A 98 4.67 10.01 -9.12
N GLU A 99 5.30 10.14 -10.29
CA GLU A 99 6.33 11.13 -10.58
C GLU A 99 5.78 12.55 -10.36
N LYS A 100 4.57 12.84 -10.84
CA LYS A 100 3.91 14.14 -10.59
C LYS A 100 3.77 14.43 -9.09
N VAL A 101 3.43 13.43 -8.27
CA VAL A 101 3.33 13.58 -6.81
C VAL A 101 4.72 13.84 -6.20
N ALA A 102 5.72 13.04 -6.59
CA ALA A 102 7.10 13.17 -6.11
C ALA A 102 7.73 14.51 -6.47
N VAL A 103 7.62 14.95 -7.72
CA VAL A 103 8.12 16.26 -8.17
C VAL A 103 7.42 17.38 -7.42
N LYS A 104 6.08 17.34 -7.33
CA LYS A 104 5.29 18.42 -6.71
C LYS A 104 5.59 18.58 -5.22
N TYR A 105 5.69 17.49 -4.46
CA TYR A 105 5.76 17.56 -3.00
C TYR A 105 7.12 17.17 -2.41
N ALA A 106 7.90 16.34 -3.08
CA ALA A 106 9.25 15.98 -2.62
C ALA A 106 10.37 16.75 -3.35
N GLY A 107 10.09 17.37 -4.50
CA GLY A 107 11.11 18.02 -5.34
C GLY A 107 12.15 17.02 -5.87
N ARG A 108 11.74 15.77 -6.10
CA ARG A 108 12.61 14.65 -6.46
C ARG A 108 12.06 13.89 -7.65
N VAL A 109 12.95 13.27 -8.42
CA VAL A 109 12.60 12.27 -9.44
C VAL A 109 12.11 11.00 -8.76
N LEU A 110 11.09 10.35 -9.31
CA LEU A 110 10.56 9.11 -8.75
C LEU A 110 11.57 7.97 -8.84
N THR A 111 11.79 7.28 -7.73
CA THR A 111 12.46 5.98 -7.74
C THR A 111 11.47 4.85 -7.48
N VAL A 112 11.78 3.66 -7.99
CA VAL A 112 10.94 2.47 -7.86
C VAL A 112 11.77 1.37 -7.24
N ASP A 113 11.37 0.94 -6.06
CA ASP A 113 11.98 -0.17 -5.35
C ASP A 113 11.01 -1.36 -5.30
N LYS A 114 11.55 -2.58 -5.35
CA LYS A 114 10.76 -3.81 -5.26
C LYS A 114 11.38 -4.81 -4.30
N ASN A 115 10.56 -5.54 -3.54
CA ASN A 115 10.98 -6.67 -2.72
C ASN A 115 9.99 -7.83 -2.83
N LEU A 116 10.41 -8.92 -3.47
CA LEU A 116 9.61 -10.13 -3.58
C LEU A 116 10.12 -11.15 -2.57
N PHE A 117 9.21 -11.77 -1.84
CA PHE A 117 9.54 -12.76 -0.83
C PHE A 117 8.70 -14.03 -1.00
N MET A 118 9.30 -15.17 -0.67
CA MET A 118 8.68 -16.50 -0.72
C MET A 118 8.41 -17.00 0.70
N GLU A 119 7.61 -16.24 1.44
CA GLU A 119 7.26 -16.55 2.83
C GLU A 119 5.93 -17.29 2.90
N ASP A 120 5.84 -18.25 3.81
CA ASP A 120 4.59 -18.94 4.11
C ASP A 120 3.68 -18.03 4.94
N ILE A 121 2.94 -17.16 4.26
CA ILE A 121 1.95 -16.30 4.91
C ILE A 121 0.80 -17.18 5.44
N THR A 122 0.76 -17.45 6.75
CA THR A 122 -0.27 -18.33 7.31
C THR A 122 -1.54 -17.58 7.73
N SER A 123 -1.41 -16.27 8.00
CA SER A 123 -2.48 -15.44 8.53
C SER A 123 -2.36 -13.97 8.09
N HIS A 124 -3.38 -13.16 8.40
CA HIS A 124 -3.33 -11.71 8.24
C HIS A 124 -2.26 -11.07 9.13
N GLY A 125 -2.03 -11.62 10.33
CA GLY A 125 -0.99 -11.15 11.24
C GLY A 125 0.41 -11.37 10.66
N ASP A 126 0.65 -12.53 10.04
CA ASP A 126 1.91 -12.79 9.34
C ASP A 126 2.09 -11.84 8.16
N ALA A 127 1.04 -11.57 7.39
CA ALA A 127 1.12 -10.58 6.32
C ALA A 127 1.52 -9.19 6.85
N VAL A 128 0.93 -8.74 7.97
CA VAL A 128 1.32 -7.48 8.62
C VAL A 128 2.80 -7.50 9.03
N HIS A 129 3.27 -8.62 9.59
CA HIS A 129 4.66 -8.80 10.00
C HIS A 129 5.63 -8.73 8.80
N HIS A 130 5.42 -9.54 7.76
CA HIS A 130 6.31 -9.61 6.60
C HIS A 130 6.28 -8.34 5.74
N LEU A 131 5.15 -7.62 5.72
CA LEU A 131 5.05 -6.31 5.06
C LEU A 131 5.60 -5.16 5.92
N GLY A 132 6.04 -5.42 7.16
CA GLY A 132 6.55 -4.39 8.08
C GLY A 132 5.50 -3.35 8.47
N LEU A 133 4.21 -3.72 8.48
CA LEU A 133 3.08 -2.81 8.71
C LEU A 133 2.64 -2.79 10.18
N HIS A 134 3.58 -2.86 11.12
CA HIS A 134 3.30 -2.98 12.55
C HIS A 134 2.45 -1.83 13.13
N HIS A 135 2.27 -0.73 12.41
CA HIS A 135 1.41 0.38 12.81
C HIS A 135 -0.09 0.14 12.54
N VAL A 136 -0.47 -0.89 11.77
CA VAL A 136 -1.88 -1.15 11.41
C VAL A 136 -2.65 -1.95 12.48
N VAL A 137 -1.94 -2.56 13.43
CA VAL A 137 -2.48 -3.35 14.53
C VAL A 137 -1.60 -3.11 15.74
N ASP A 138 -2.19 -3.00 16.94
CA ASP A 138 -1.42 -2.93 18.18
C ASP A 138 -0.47 -4.13 18.33
N ARG A 139 0.70 -3.91 18.93
CA ARG A 139 1.75 -4.94 19.05
C ARG A 139 1.26 -6.19 19.79
N VAL A 140 0.50 -6.03 20.88
CA VAL A 140 0.00 -7.16 21.67
C VAL A 140 -1.06 -7.91 20.86
N SER A 141 -1.95 -7.17 20.20
CA SER A 141 -2.96 -7.76 19.32
C SER A 141 -2.34 -8.55 18.17
N LEU A 142 -1.26 -8.04 17.57
CA LEU A 142 -0.53 -8.74 16.52
C LEU A 142 0.07 -10.06 17.02
N GLN A 143 0.69 -10.05 18.21
CA GLN A 143 1.24 -11.26 18.82
C GLN A 143 0.17 -12.30 19.12
N GLN A 144 -1.00 -11.88 19.60
CA GLN A 144 -2.14 -12.76 19.86
C GLN A 144 -2.65 -13.41 18.57
N ILE A 145 -2.86 -12.61 17.50
CA ILE A 145 -3.28 -13.12 16.19
C ILE A 145 -2.27 -14.16 15.68
N GLN A 146 -0.97 -13.89 15.80
CA GLN A 146 0.06 -14.84 15.38
C GLN A 146 0.06 -16.11 16.23
N ALA A 147 -0.11 -16.00 17.55
CA ALA A 147 -0.16 -17.16 18.43
C ALA A 147 -1.39 -18.05 18.13
N GLU A 148 -2.57 -17.45 17.97
CA GLU A 148 -3.81 -18.19 17.66
C GLU A 148 -3.72 -18.95 16.33
N ASN A 149 -3.14 -18.32 15.30
CA ASN A 149 -2.99 -18.94 13.98
C ASN A 149 -1.86 -19.98 13.91
N ARG A 150 -0.94 -20.01 14.89
CA ARG A 150 0.05 -21.10 15.04
C ARG A 150 -0.55 -22.36 15.62
N VAL A 151 -1.63 -22.26 16.40
CA VAL A 151 -2.23 -23.38 17.16
C VAL A 151 -3.25 -24.17 16.34
N SER A 152 -3.71 -23.67 15.18
CA SER A 152 -4.76 -24.32 14.36
C SER A 152 -4.30 -25.54 13.52
N TRP A 153 -3.30 -26.30 13.97
CA TRP A 153 -2.84 -27.55 13.33
C TRP A 153 -2.89 -28.76 14.27
N LEU A 154 -4.02 -28.92 14.99
CA LEU A 154 -4.46 -30.17 15.59
C LEU A 154 -5.92 -30.40 15.19
#